data_AF-X1T0Y7-F1
#
_entry.id   AF-X1T0Y7-F1
#
_cell.length_a   1.000
_cell.length_b   1.000
_cell.length_c   1.000
_cell.angle_alpha   90.00
_cell.angle_beta   90.00
_cell.angle_gamma   90.00
#
_symmetry.space_group_name_H-M   'P 1'
#
loop_
_entity.id
_entity.type
_entity.pdbx_description
1 polymer ?
#
loop_
_entity_poly.entity_id
_entity_poly.type
_entity_poly.pdbx_seq_one_letter_code
_entity_poly.pdbx_strand_id
1 'polypeptide(L)'
;MNYYYNEYIEETVYEKTSESLWGQSLDVTLEVKQPWGNATISVDGSHYFHDASKNRVSLWGHMSIRLVRGLNLDIFGSYSRIHDQLNLPKGDASLDEILLRRRELATDYDYRISIGLSYTFGSVYSNVVNPRFGR
;
A
#
# COMPACT_ATOMS: atom_id res chain seq x y z
N MET A 1 0.02 -17.46 3.53
CA MET A 1 0.00 -18.31 2.32
C MET A 1 -1.40 -18.31 1.78
N ASN A 2 -1.57 -17.99 0.50
CA ASN A 2 -2.87 -17.77 -0.13
C ASN A 2 -2.97 -18.56 -1.43
N TYR A 3 -4.11 -19.19 -1.67
CA TYR A 3 -4.45 -19.87 -2.92
C TYR A 3 -5.61 -19.15 -3.61
N TYR A 4 -5.47 -18.88 -4.90
CA TYR A 4 -6.48 -18.26 -5.74
C TYR A 4 -6.71 -19.12 -6.98
N TYR A 5 -7.96 -19.24 -7.40
CA TYR A 5 -8.31 -19.77 -8.71
C TYR A 5 -9.03 -18.67 -9.47
N ASN A 6 -8.44 -18.27 -10.60
CA ASN A 6 -8.91 -17.15 -11.40
C ASN A 6 -9.45 -17.65 -12.73
N GLU A 7 -10.60 -17.13 -13.14
CA GLU A 7 -11.14 -17.25 -14.50
C GLU A 7 -11.19 -15.85 -15.11
N TYR A 8 -10.49 -15.67 -16.22
CA TYR A 8 -10.36 -14.39 -16.89
C TYR A 8 -11.43 -14.24 -17.98
N ILE A 9 -12.03 -13.05 -18.06
CA ILE A 9 -13.03 -12.72 -19.09
C ILE A 9 -12.39 -12.71 -20.48
N GLU A 10 -11.13 -12.26 -20.56
CA GLU A 10 -10.32 -12.20 -21.78
C GLU A 10 -9.01 -12.95 -21.56
N GLU A 11 -8.40 -13.46 -22.64
CA GLU A 11 -7.07 -14.06 -22.57
C GLU A 11 -6.06 -13.04 -22.08
N THR A 12 -5.24 -13.40 -21.09
CA THR A 12 -4.20 -12.50 -20.56
C THR A 12 -3.01 -12.41 -21.50
N VAL A 13 -2.14 -11.42 -21.28
CA VAL A 13 -0.84 -11.30 -21.99
C VAL A 13 0.07 -12.53 -21.80
N TYR A 14 -0.26 -13.42 -20.85
CA TYR A 14 0.42 -14.69 -20.58
C TYR A 14 -0.29 -15.90 -21.21
N GLU A 15 -1.26 -15.67 -22.09
CA GLU A 15 -2.02 -16.71 -22.81
C GLU A 15 -2.78 -17.63 -21.85
N LYS A 16 -3.38 -17.02 -20.81
CA LYS A 16 -4.21 -17.71 -19.82
C LYS A 16 -5.64 -17.23 -19.88
N THR A 17 -6.59 -18.16 -19.86
CA THR A 17 -8.02 -17.91 -19.64
C THR A 17 -8.46 -18.35 -18.24
N SER A 18 -7.71 -19.24 -17.60
CA SER A 18 -7.82 -19.54 -16.17
C SER A 18 -6.47 -19.98 -15.60
N GLU A 19 -6.28 -19.80 -14.29
CA GLU A 19 -5.10 -20.29 -13.59
C GLU A 19 -5.31 -20.49 -12.07
N SER A 20 -4.51 -21.39 -11.50
CA SER A 20 -4.41 -21.64 -10.07
C SER A 20 -3.11 -21.04 -9.53
N LEU A 21 -3.25 -20.08 -8.63
CA LEU A 21 -2.15 -19.30 -8.07
C LEU A 21 -1.96 -19.62 -6.60
N TRP A 22 -0.77 -20.03 -6.23
CA TRP A 22 -0.37 -20.17 -4.84
C TRP A 22 0.77 -19.20 -4.54
N GLY A 23 0.64 -18.44 -3.46
CA GLY A 23 1.61 -17.42 -3.11
C GLY A 23 1.75 -17.21 -1.62
N GLN A 24 2.73 -16.37 -1.28
CA GLN A 24 2.95 -15.91 0.08
C GLN A 24 3.29 -14.43 0.08
N SER A 25 3.06 -13.80 1.23
CA SER A 25 3.46 -12.44 1.52
C SER A 25 4.16 -12.37 2.88
N LEU A 26 5.02 -11.38 3.03
CA LEU A 26 5.70 -11.02 4.26
C LEU A 26 5.53 -9.52 4.46
N ASP A 27 5.16 -9.11 5.67
CA ASP A 27 5.15 -7.71 6.11
C ASP A 27 6.14 -7.54 7.26
N VAL A 28 6.95 -6.49 7.19
CA VAL A 28 7.84 -6.07 8.27
C VAL A 28 7.60 -4.61 8.56
N THR A 29 7.15 -4.33 9.79
CA THR A 29 6.85 -2.97 10.25
C THR A 29 7.74 -2.57 11.42
N LEU A 30 8.35 -1.40 11.32
CA LEU A 30 9.11 -0.72 12.38
C LEU A 30 8.36 0.53 12.81
N GLU A 31 8.10 0.65 14.12
CA GLU A 31 7.48 1.83 14.72
C GLU A 31 8.40 2.41 15.81
N VAL A 32 8.67 3.71 15.72
CA VAL A 32 9.47 4.47 16.69
C VAL A 32 8.64 5.61 17.25
N LYS A 33 8.49 5.67 18.57
CA LYS A 33 7.74 6.71 19.28
C LYS A 33 8.65 7.45 20.25
N GLN A 34 8.67 8.78 20.14
CA GLN A 34 9.44 9.69 20.99
C GLN A 34 8.57 10.85 21.48
N PRO A 35 8.93 11.55 22.57
CA PRO A 35 8.14 12.69 23.06
C PRO A 35 7.96 13.83 22.05
N TRP A 36 8.87 13.91 21.08
CA TRP A 36 8.91 14.93 20.03
C TRP A 36 8.43 14.43 18.66
N GLY A 37 8.00 13.17 18.52
CA GLY A 37 7.54 12.67 17.23
C GLY A 37 7.35 11.16 17.16
N ASN A 38 6.86 10.70 16.03
CA ASN A 38 6.75 9.27 15.72
C ASN A 38 7.13 9.02 14.27
N ALA A 39 7.63 7.82 14.00
CA ALA A 39 7.91 7.34 12.66
C ALA A 39 7.49 5.89 12.55
N THR A 40 6.86 5.54 11.43
CA THR A 40 6.49 4.17 11.08
C THR A 40 6.97 3.90 9.68
N ILE A 41 7.62 2.75 9.48
CA ILE A 41 8.06 2.27 8.18
C ILE A 41 7.60 0.82 8.06
N SER A 42 6.98 0.49 6.94
CA SER A 42 6.51 -0.87 6.63
C SER A 42 7.05 -1.28 5.26
N VAL A 43 7.51 -2.52 5.16
CA VAL A 43 7.88 -3.16 3.90
C VAL A 43 7.04 -4.41 3.75
N ASP A 44 6.25 -4.46 2.69
CA ASP A 44 5.55 -5.65 2.25
C ASP A 44 6.20 -6.25 1.01
N GLY A 45 6.22 -7.57 0.94
CA GLY A 45 6.67 -8.30 -0.23
C GLY A 45 5.81 -9.53 -0.46
N SER A 46 5.44 -9.80 -1.70
CA SER A 46 4.67 -10.97 -2.09
C SER A 46 5.18 -11.58 -3.38
N HIS A 47 5.00 -12.89 -3.56
CA HIS A 47 5.25 -13.57 -4.83
C HIS A 47 4.39 -14.83 -4.96
N TYR A 48 4.30 -15.34 -6.18
CA TYR A 48 3.71 -16.64 -6.47
C TYR A 48 4.78 -17.74 -6.54
N PHE A 49 4.49 -18.92 -6.01
CA PHE A 49 5.46 -20.01 -5.92
C PHE A 49 5.85 -20.62 -7.27
N HIS A 50 4.96 -20.55 -8.26
CA HIS A 50 5.21 -21.08 -9.60
C HIS A 50 6.19 -20.18 -10.40
N ASP A 51 6.24 -18.88 -10.10
CA ASP A 51 7.11 -17.91 -10.73
C ASP A 51 7.36 -16.72 -9.79
N ALA A 52 8.58 -16.66 -9.24
CA ALA A 52 8.98 -15.58 -8.35
C ALA A 52 9.15 -14.22 -9.06
N SER A 53 9.20 -14.18 -10.39
CA SER A 53 9.17 -12.92 -11.15
C SER A 53 7.82 -12.22 -11.04
N LYS A 54 6.75 -12.98 -10.73
CA LYS A 54 5.42 -12.46 -10.42
C LYS A 54 5.37 -12.08 -8.95
N ASN A 55 5.85 -10.87 -8.67
CA ASN A 55 6.01 -10.36 -7.31
C ASN A 55 5.57 -8.90 -7.18
N ARG A 56 5.39 -8.49 -5.94
CA ARG A 56 5.25 -7.09 -5.55
C ARG A 56 6.10 -6.83 -4.33
N VAL A 57 6.77 -5.69 -4.31
CA VAL A 57 7.44 -5.17 -3.13
C VAL A 57 6.98 -3.74 -2.93
N SER A 58 6.42 -3.45 -1.76
CA SER A 58 5.98 -2.11 -1.42
C SER A 58 6.64 -1.64 -0.13
N LEU A 59 7.01 -0.37 -0.13
CA LEU A 59 7.56 0.36 0.99
C LEU A 59 6.58 1.48 1.32
N TRP A 60 6.23 1.58 2.58
CA TRP A 60 5.39 2.63 3.12
C TRP A 60 6.09 3.28 4.31
N GLY A 61 5.95 4.59 4.45
CA GLY A 61 6.55 5.33 5.53
C GLY A 61 5.73 6.55 5.93
N HIS A 62 5.67 6.80 7.23
CA HIS A 62 5.09 7.99 7.81
C HIS A 62 5.99 8.51 8.93
N MET A 63 6.14 9.83 9.02
CA MET A 63 6.88 10.49 10.08
C MET A 63 6.14 11.76 10.49
N SER A 64 5.89 11.91 11.78
CA SER A 64 5.32 13.12 12.38
C SER A 64 6.29 13.69 13.40
N ILE A 65 6.76 14.92 13.18
CA ILE A 65 7.73 15.61 14.02
C ILE A 65 7.07 16.83 14.65
N ARG A 66 7.08 16.92 15.98
CA ARG A 66 6.63 18.11 16.70
C ARG A 66 7.68 19.22 16.57
N LEU A 67 7.34 20.26 15.82
CA LEU A 67 8.20 21.43 15.65
C LEU A 67 8.11 22.34 16.87
N VAL A 68 6.89 22.68 17.27
CA VAL A 68 6.55 23.42 18.50
C VAL A 68 5.25 22.87 19.07
N ARG A 69 4.82 23.33 20.27
CA ARG A 69 3.55 22.88 20.85
C ARG A 69 2.39 23.12 19.88
N GLY A 70 1.66 22.05 19.56
CA GLY A 70 0.52 22.09 18.66
C GLY A 70 0.88 22.02 17.18
N LEU A 71 2.12 22.30 16.76
CA LEU A 71 2.56 22.26 15.36
C LEU A 71 3.40 21.01 15.08
N ASN A 72 2.98 20.20 14.11
CA ASN A 72 3.74 19.06 13.61
C ASN A 72 4.02 19.20 12.11
N LEU A 73 5.15 18.62 11.69
CA LEU A 73 5.48 18.31 10.31
C LEU A 73 5.18 16.84 10.07
N ASP A 74 4.32 16.56 9.10
CA ASP A 74 3.90 15.23 8.72
C ASP A 74 4.45 14.91 7.33
N ILE A 75 5.21 13.83 7.23
CA ILE A 75 5.82 13.34 6.00
C ILE A 75 5.29 11.93 5.76
N PHE A 76 4.78 11.71 4.56
CA PHE A 76 4.33 10.41 4.10
C PHE A 76 5.06 10.06 2.80
N GLY A 77 5.42 8.79 2.66
CA GLY A 77 5.98 8.24 1.44
C GLY A 77 5.46 6.83 1.20
N SER A 78 5.22 6.50 -0.07
CA SER A 78 5.03 5.12 -0.51
C SER A 78 5.72 4.90 -1.85
N TYR A 79 6.22 3.68 -2.04
CA TYR A 79 6.80 3.21 -3.29
C TYR A 79 6.45 1.73 -3.46
N SER A 80 5.97 1.34 -4.62
CA SER A 80 5.67 -0.04 -4.97
C SER A 80 6.35 -0.39 -6.27
N ARG A 81 6.98 -1.56 -6.30
CA ARG A 81 7.44 -2.22 -7.51
C ARG A 81 6.48 -3.37 -7.81
N ILE A 82 5.82 -3.33 -8.96
CA ILE A 82 4.63 -4.14 -9.27
C ILE A 82 4.95 -5.03 -10.47
N HIS A 83 4.95 -6.35 -10.28
CA HIS A 83 5.15 -7.35 -11.34
C HIS A 83 4.12 -8.50 -11.23
N ASP A 84 3.03 -8.29 -10.50
CA ASP A 84 2.02 -9.30 -10.16
C ASP A 84 0.66 -9.06 -10.85
N GLN A 85 0.59 -8.19 -11.87
CA GLN A 85 -0.62 -7.92 -12.67
C GLN A 85 -0.88 -9.05 -13.68
N LEU A 86 -1.35 -10.20 -13.19
CA LEU A 86 -1.57 -11.41 -13.98
C LEU A 86 -2.82 -11.34 -14.88
N ASN A 87 -3.74 -10.45 -14.56
CA ASN A 87 -5.02 -10.22 -15.23
C ASN A 87 -4.95 -9.24 -16.40
N LEU A 88 -3.75 -8.79 -16.82
CA LEU A 88 -3.59 -7.86 -17.94
C LEU A 88 -4.10 -8.51 -19.23
N PRO A 89 -5.16 -7.98 -19.88
CA PRO A 89 -5.73 -8.61 -21.07
C PRO A 89 -4.80 -8.49 -22.27
N LYS A 90 -4.80 -9.48 -23.17
CA LYS A 90 -3.99 -9.54 -24.38
C LYS A 90 -4.48 -8.52 -25.42
N GLY A 91 -3.55 -7.90 -26.15
CA GLY A 91 -3.85 -6.90 -27.20
C GLY A 91 -3.73 -5.45 -26.73
N ASP A 92 -3.88 -4.52 -27.67
CA ASP A 92 -3.75 -3.08 -27.41
C ASP A 92 -5.03 -2.50 -26.80
N ALA A 93 -4.87 -1.55 -25.87
CA ALA A 93 -5.99 -0.77 -25.34
C ALA A 93 -6.31 0.39 -26.29
N SER A 94 -7.58 0.55 -26.67
CA SER A 94 -8.01 1.74 -27.42
C SER A 94 -7.89 3.01 -26.55
N LEU A 95 -7.73 4.17 -27.18
CA LEU A 95 -7.61 5.45 -26.46
C LEU A 95 -8.80 5.71 -25.54
N ASP A 96 -10.01 5.39 -26.00
CA ASP A 96 -11.24 5.57 -25.22
C ASP A 96 -11.25 4.66 -23.97
N GLU A 97 -10.78 3.42 -24.08
CA GLU A 97 -10.67 2.50 -22.94
C GLU A 97 -9.65 2.98 -21.91
N ILE A 98 -8.53 3.55 -22.38
CA ILE A 98 -7.49 4.15 -21.52
C ILE A 98 -8.07 5.35 -20.77
N LEU A 99 -8.70 6.29 -21.48
CA LEU A 99 -9.24 7.52 -20.88
C LEU A 99 -10.39 7.24 -19.91
N LEU A 100 -11.23 6.25 -20.23
CA LEU A 100 -12.32 5.80 -19.37
C LEU A 100 -11.87 4.84 -18.26
N ARG A 101 -10.57 4.49 -18.20
CA ARG A 101 -9.98 3.52 -17.25
C ARG A 101 -10.74 2.19 -17.22
N ARG A 102 -11.19 1.73 -18.39
CA ARG A 102 -11.93 0.46 -18.55
C ARG A 102 -11.02 -0.76 -18.60
N ARG A 103 -9.71 -0.53 -18.77
CA ARG A 103 -8.69 -1.59 -18.86
C ARG A 103 -7.52 -1.26 -17.93
N GLU A 104 -7.05 -2.29 -17.23
CA GLU A 104 -5.84 -2.17 -16.41
C GLU A 104 -4.61 -2.01 -17.32
N LEU A 105 -3.74 -1.06 -16.97
CA LEU A 105 -2.50 -0.80 -17.70
C LEU A 105 -1.32 -1.43 -16.97
N ALA A 106 -0.39 -1.97 -17.74
CA ALA A 106 0.88 -2.44 -17.21
C ALA A 106 1.57 -1.29 -16.46
N THR A 107 1.79 -1.49 -15.17
CA THR A 107 2.36 -0.51 -14.25
C THR A 107 3.49 -1.18 -13.50
N ASP A 108 4.73 -0.80 -13.82
CA ASP A 108 5.89 -1.39 -13.16
C ASP A 108 6.16 -0.79 -11.77
N TYR A 109 5.73 0.47 -11.56
CA TYR A 109 5.99 1.22 -10.35
C TYR A 109 4.86 2.20 -10.00
N ASP A 110 4.59 2.34 -8.70
CA ASP A 110 3.74 3.40 -8.14
C ASP A 110 4.49 4.10 -7.00
N TYR A 111 4.37 5.42 -6.90
CA TYR A 111 4.96 6.17 -5.80
C TYR A 111 4.15 7.39 -5.42
N ARG A 112 4.20 7.73 -4.13
CA ARG A 112 3.53 8.92 -3.58
C ARG A 112 4.39 9.51 -2.49
N ILE A 113 4.52 10.83 -2.49
CA ILE A 113 5.12 11.58 -1.40
C ILE A 113 4.16 12.70 -1.02
N SER A 114 3.96 12.89 0.27
CA SER A 114 3.18 14.01 0.80
C SER A 114 3.92 14.62 1.98
N ILE A 115 3.96 15.96 2.01
CA ILE A 115 4.53 16.73 3.11
C ILE A 115 3.46 17.73 3.54
N GLY A 116 3.12 17.72 4.82
CA GLY A 116 2.08 18.56 5.39
C GLY A 116 2.51 19.17 6.73
N LEU A 117 1.90 20.31 7.06
CA LEU A 117 1.97 20.88 8.40
C LEU A 117 0.59 20.74 9.05
N SER A 118 0.57 20.26 10.29
CA SER A 118 -0.65 20.18 11.09
C SER A 118 -0.53 21.05 12.33
N TYR A 119 -1.50 21.92 12.57
CA TYR A 119 -1.58 22.72 13.81
C TYR A 119 -2.86 22.40 14.57
N THR A 120 -2.71 21.95 15.81
CA THR A 120 -3.83 21.63 16.71
C THR A 120 -4.03 22.75 17.72
N PHE A 121 -5.20 23.37 17.69
CA PHE A 121 -5.63 24.35 18.70
C PHE A 121 -6.30 23.62 19.86
N GLY A 122 -5.79 23.79 21.09
CA GLY A 122 -6.40 23.17 22.27
C GLY A 122 -5.44 23.05 23.46
N SER A 123 -5.99 22.74 24.63
CA SER A 123 -5.22 22.51 25.86
C SER A 123 -4.77 21.04 25.96
N VAL A 124 -3.58 20.81 26.54
CA VAL A 124 -3.00 19.47 26.81
C VAL A 124 -3.83 18.61 27.77
N TYR A 125 -4.91 19.16 28.34
CA TYR A 125 -5.80 18.50 29.28
C TYR A 125 -7.08 18.02 28.58
N SER A 126 -7.08 16.78 28.07
CA SER A 126 -8.32 16.01 27.96
C SER A 126 -8.40 15.07 29.16
N ASN A 127 -9.14 15.47 30.21
CA ASN A 127 -9.48 14.59 31.33
C ASN A 127 -10.56 13.57 30.93
N VAL A 128 -10.45 12.92 29.78
CA VAL A 128 -11.34 11.82 29.41
C VAL A 128 -10.68 10.51 29.80
N VAL A 129 -10.75 10.20 31.09
CA VAL A 129 -10.59 8.84 31.59
C VAL A 129 -11.82 8.04 31.18
N ASN A 130 -11.63 6.92 30.48
CA ASN A 130 -12.70 5.94 30.28
C ASN A 130 -12.80 5.07 31.55
N PRO A 131 -13.80 5.25 32.44
CA PRO A 131 -13.81 4.62 33.75
C PRO A 131 -14.30 3.16 33.74
N ARG A 132 -14.45 2.53 32.57
CA ARG A 132 -14.97 1.16 32.47
C ARG A 132 -13.89 0.11 32.78
N PHE A 133 -13.45 0.10 34.03
CA PHE A 133 -13.00 -1.10 34.71
C PHE A 133 -13.64 -1.10 36.11
N GLY A 134 -14.80 -1.75 36.21
CA GLY A 134 -15.57 -1.84 37.45
C GLY A 134 -16.48 -3.06 37.46
N ARG A 135 -15.91 -4.18 37.92
CA ARG A 135 -16.46 -5.52 38.24
C ARG A 135 -17.01 -6.38 37.11
#